data_AF-A0AAA9STS6-F1
#
_entry.id   AF-A0AAA9STS6-F1
#
_cell.length_a   1.000
_cell.length_b   1.000
_cell.length_c   1.000
_cell.angle_alpha   90.00
_cell.angle_beta   90.00
_cell.angle_gamma   90.00
#
_symmetry.space_group_name_H-M   'P 1'
#
loop_
_entity.id
_entity.type
_entity.pdbx_description
1 polymer ?
#
loop_
_entity_poly.entity_id
_entity_poly.type
_entity_poly.pdbx_seq_one_letter_code
_entity_poly.pdbx_strand_id
1 'polypeptide(L)'
;MSRIIVLKPRGEPRIDCIAKSESTAVLSTYPPNGKIDLKYLHIMENKTKLHGSYVQPLVAVQLNFGSDGDVKKVIVEGKIDGSPDLKTKNDHDKLLG
;
A
#
# COMPACT_ATOMS: atom_id res chain seq x y z
N MET A 1 -1.46 -3.28 4.92
CA MET A 1 -1.22 -4.53 4.15
C MET A 1 -1.53 -5.72 5.03
N SER A 2 -1.82 -6.89 4.45
CA SER A 2 -1.97 -8.15 5.21
C SER A 2 -0.66 -8.94 5.19
N ARG A 3 -0.34 -9.65 6.29
CA ARG A 3 0.85 -10.52 6.36
C ARG A 3 0.57 -11.85 5.65
N ILE A 4 1.42 -12.22 4.70
CA ILE A 4 1.41 -13.53 4.03
C ILE A 4 2.76 -14.20 4.30
N ILE A 5 2.76 -15.38 4.91
CA ILE A 5 3.95 -16.01 5.52
C ILE A 5 4.82 -16.76 4.48
N VAL A 6 4.38 -16.86 3.22
CA VAL A 6 5.08 -17.62 2.16
C VAL A 6 4.98 -16.90 0.82
N LEU A 7 5.16 -15.58 0.79
CA LEU A 7 5.14 -14.81 -0.44
C LEU A 7 6.39 -13.93 -0.52
N LYS A 8 7.26 -14.24 -1.49
CA LYS A 8 8.36 -13.36 -1.90
C LYS A 8 7.96 -12.66 -3.20
N PRO A 9 7.42 -11.44 -3.13
CA PRO A 9 7.04 -10.70 -4.33
C PRO A 9 8.29 -10.38 -5.16
N ARG A 10 8.20 -10.61 -6.47
CA ARG A 10 9.18 -10.16 -7.45
C ARG A 10 8.92 -8.68 -7.76
N GLY A 11 9.97 -7.94 -8.12
CA GLY A 11 9.86 -6.50 -8.41
C GLY A 11 9.96 -5.63 -7.16
N GLU A 12 9.50 -4.38 -7.27
CA GLU A 12 9.57 -3.38 -6.21
C GLU A 12 8.15 -2.96 -5.79
N PRO A 13 7.55 -3.63 -4.80
CA PRO A 13 6.19 -3.31 -4.38
C PRO A 13 6.13 -1.90 -3.78
N ARG A 14 5.10 -1.16 -4.18
CA ARG A 14 4.83 0.21 -3.72
C ARG A 14 3.34 0.43 -3.52
N ILE A 15 2.98 1.27 -2.55
CA ILE A 15 1.62 1.75 -2.39
C ILE A 15 1.41 2.94 -3.32
N ASP A 16 0.48 2.79 -4.26
CA ASP A 16 0.04 3.86 -5.15
C ASP A 16 -1.38 4.28 -4.73
N CYS A 17 -1.59 5.58 -4.53
CA CYS A 17 -2.87 6.12 -4.10
C CYS A 17 -3.33 7.18 -5.08
N ILE A 18 -4.59 7.06 -5.52
CA ILE A 18 -5.20 7.95 -6.50
C ILE A 18 -6.51 8.49 -5.92
N ALA A 19 -6.74 9.79 -6.06
CA ALA A 19 -8.03 10.39 -5.74
C ALA A 19 -9.05 10.08 -6.86
N LYS A 20 -10.19 9.49 -6.50
CA LYS A 20 -11.25 9.02 -7.41
C LYS A 20 -12.39 10.03 -7.63
N SER A 21 -12.12 11.32 -7.44
CA SER A 21 -13.10 12.41 -7.60
C SER A 21 -12.45 13.65 -8.22
N GLU A 22 -13.25 14.62 -8.68
CA GLU A 22 -12.82 15.99 -9.08
C GLU A 22 -12.16 16.80 -7.94
N SER A 23 -11.67 16.13 -6.89
CA SER A 23 -11.02 16.75 -5.75
C SER A 23 -9.63 17.24 -6.13
N THR A 24 -9.32 18.48 -5.81
CA THR A 24 -7.99 19.11 -5.89
C THR A 24 -7.00 18.62 -4.81
N ALA A 25 -7.30 17.48 -4.16
CA ALA A 25 -6.48 16.93 -3.10
C ALA A 25 -5.12 16.46 -3.66
N VAL A 26 -4.04 17.01 -3.13
CA VAL A 26 -2.68 16.58 -3.46
C VAL A 26 -2.30 15.45 -2.53
N LEU A 27 -1.91 14.31 -3.09
CA LEU A 27 -1.45 13.15 -2.34
C LEU A 27 0.06 13.14 -2.26
N SER A 28 0.58 12.78 -1.09
CA SER A 28 2.01 12.54 -0.87
C SER A 28 2.19 11.26 -0.06
N THR A 29 3.25 10.50 -0.35
CA THR A 29 3.53 9.23 0.31
C THR A 29 4.85 9.27 1.06
N TYR A 30 4.88 8.60 2.21
CA TYR A 30 6.07 8.46 3.05
C TYR A 30 6.27 6.99 3.42
N PRO A 31 7.39 6.36 3.02
CA PRO A 31 8.51 6.93 2.26
C PRO A 31 8.12 7.37 0.83
N PRO A 32 8.94 8.20 0.17
CA PRO A 32 8.66 8.68 -1.19
C PRO A 32 8.32 7.54 -2.15
N ASN A 33 7.39 7.78 -3.07
CA ASN A 33 6.84 6.80 -4.01
C ASN A 33 6.14 5.60 -3.34
N GLY A 34 5.82 5.69 -2.04
CA GLY A 34 5.15 4.63 -1.30
C GLY A 34 5.94 3.32 -1.27
N LYS A 35 7.27 3.38 -1.41
CA LYS A 35 8.13 2.21 -1.57
C LYS A 35 8.12 1.33 -0.32
N ILE A 36 7.94 0.04 -0.51
CA ILE A 36 8.04 -0.96 0.56
C ILE A 36 9.36 -1.71 0.38
N ASP A 37 10.20 -1.69 1.41
CA ASP A 37 11.47 -2.40 1.37
C ASP A 37 11.24 -3.92 1.44
N LEU A 38 11.79 -4.64 0.44
CA LEU A 38 11.69 -6.08 0.32
C LEU A 38 12.23 -6.82 1.55
N LYS A 39 13.13 -6.22 2.35
CA LYS A 39 13.64 -6.83 3.58
C LYS A 39 12.52 -7.22 4.56
N TYR A 40 11.40 -6.49 4.54
CA TYR A 40 10.25 -6.78 5.40
C TYR A 40 9.32 -7.86 4.83
N LEU A 41 9.39 -8.13 3.52
CA LEU A 41 8.58 -9.14 2.84
C LEU A 41 9.25 -10.51 2.80
N HIS A 42 10.56 -10.56 3.08
CA HIS A 42 11.37 -11.78 3.08
C HIS A 42 11.19 -12.70 4.30
N ILE A 43 10.04 -12.70 4.97
CA ILE A 43 9.86 -13.53 6.16
C ILE A 43 9.40 -14.95 5.79
N MET A 44 10.43 -15.76 5.50
CA MET A 44 10.64 -17.17 5.86
C MET A 44 10.07 -18.27 4.95
N GLU A 45 10.92 -18.77 4.03
CA GLU A 45 10.82 -20.13 3.46
C GLU A 45 11.09 -21.24 4.49
N ASN A 46 11.56 -20.91 5.69
CA ASN A 46 11.88 -21.90 6.70
C ASN A 46 11.68 -21.36 8.12
N LYS A 47 10.97 -22.15 8.94
CA LYS A 47 10.78 -22.05 10.40
C LYS A 47 9.55 -21.28 10.89
N THR A 48 8.58 -22.11 11.30
CA THR A 48 7.45 -21.97 12.24
C THR A 48 7.79 -21.30 13.61
N LYS A 49 8.91 -20.58 13.76
CA LYS A 49 9.35 -19.96 15.02
C LYS A 49 9.96 -18.55 14.91
N LEU A 50 10.09 -17.93 13.74
CA LEU A 50 10.88 -16.68 13.64
C LEU A 50 10.04 -15.38 13.69
N HIS A 51 10.42 -14.56 14.67
CA HIS A 51 10.23 -13.11 14.81
C HIS A 51 9.00 -12.63 15.62
N GLY A 52 9.02 -12.87 16.94
CA GLY A 52 8.09 -12.23 17.89
C GLY A 52 8.19 -10.69 17.93
N SER A 53 9.28 -10.14 17.40
CA SER A 53 9.53 -8.70 17.23
C SER A 53 9.29 -8.20 15.80
N TYR A 54 8.64 -8.99 14.92
CA TYR A 54 8.36 -8.53 13.56
C TYR A 54 7.38 -7.38 13.57
N VAL A 55 7.77 -6.29 12.92
CA VAL A 55 6.92 -5.13 12.69
C VAL A 55 6.68 -5.04 11.19
N GLN A 56 5.40 -5.02 10.84
CA GLN A 56 4.97 -4.91 9.47
C GLN A 56 5.30 -3.52 8.90
N PRO A 57 5.77 -3.40 7.65
CA PRO A 57 6.08 -2.11 7.06
C PRO A 57 4.79 -1.30 6.87
N LEU A 58 4.89 0.00 7.16
CA LEU A 58 3.83 0.97 7.01
C LEU A 58 4.24 2.01 5.97
N VAL A 59 3.26 2.47 5.20
CA VAL A 59 3.39 3.62 4.31
C VAL A 59 2.33 4.62 4.74
N ALA A 60 2.75 5.86 5.00
CA ALA A 60 1.84 6.94 5.29
C ALA A 60 1.44 7.65 4.00
N VAL A 61 0.15 7.99 3.89
CA VAL A 61 -0.41 8.76 2.80
C VAL A 61 -0.95 10.06 3.38
N GLN A 62 -0.40 11.18 2.94
CA GLN A 62 -0.83 12.52 3.32
C GLN A 62 -1.75 13.08 2.25
N LEU A 63 -2.91 13.57 2.69
CA LEU A 63 -3.87 14.27 1.86
C LEU A 63 -3.80 15.76 2.18
N ASN A 64 -3.38 16.56 1.21
CA ASN A 64 -3.35 18.01 1.32
C ASN A 64 -4.51 18.59 0.53
N PHE A 65 -5.46 19.21 1.23
CA PHE A 65 -6.58 19.93 0.62
C PHE A 65 -6.19 21.39 0.47
N GLY A 66 -6.39 21.96 -0.73
CA GLY A 66 -6.23 23.40 -0.94
C GLY A 66 -7.29 24.21 -0.19
N SER A 67 -7.15 25.54 -0.16
CA SER A 67 -8.10 26.46 0.47
C SER A 67 -9.43 26.60 -0.30
N ASP A 68 -9.70 25.73 -1.25
CA ASP A 68 -10.91 25.79 -2.07
C ASP A 68 -12.10 25.30 -1.23
N GLY A 69 -12.99 26.23 -0.94
CA GLY A 69 -14.14 25.99 -0.08
C GLY A 69 -15.03 24.92 -0.69
N ASP A 70 -15.51 24.00 0.15
CA ASP A 70 -16.56 23.02 -0.15
C ASP A 70 -16.12 21.66 -0.74
N VAL A 71 -14.91 21.19 -0.45
CA VAL A 71 -14.57 19.76 -0.63
C VAL A 71 -15.30 18.92 0.43
N LYS A 72 -16.54 18.54 0.14
CA LYS A 72 -17.41 17.76 1.06
C LYS A 72 -17.04 16.29 1.17
N LYS A 73 -16.43 15.71 0.14
CA LYS A 73 -16.08 14.29 0.08
C LYS A 73 -14.95 14.03 -0.89
N VAL A 74 -13.90 13.36 -0.43
CA VAL A 74 -12.83 12.83 -1.29
C VAL A 74 -12.78 11.33 -1.15
N ILE A 75 -12.81 10.63 -2.28
CA ILE A 75 -12.65 9.19 -2.32
C ILE A 75 -11.22 8.92 -2.76
N VAL A 76 -10.47 8.18 -1.94
CA VAL A 76 -9.10 7.77 -2.24
C VAL A 76 -9.09 6.27 -2.44
N GLU A 77 -8.49 5.82 -3.53
CA GLU A 77 -8.20 4.41 -3.77
C GLU A 77 -6.70 4.19 -3.62
N GLY A 78 -6.33 3.28 -2.72
CA GLY A 78 -4.98 2.76 -2.62
C GLY A 78 -4.89 1.37 -3.25
N LYS A 79 -3.82 1.13 -4.00
CA LYS A 79 -3.49 -0.17 -4.61
C LYS A 79 -2.01 -0.47 -4.41
N ILE A 80 -1.66 -1.75 -4.40
CA ILE A 80 -0.24 -2.15 -4.44
C ILE A 80 0.23 -2.35 -5.88
N ASP A 81 1.25 -1.63 -6.31
CA ASP A 81 1.83 -1.75 -7.66
C ASP A 81 3.30 -2.22 -7.60
N GLY A 82 3.90 -2.53 -8.74
CA GLY A 82 5.34 -2.79 -8.87
C GLY A 82 5.77 -4.24 -8.60
N SER A 83 4.82 -5.13 -8.28
CA SER A 83 5.05 -6.57 -8.15
C SER A 83 3.95 -7.38 -8.86
N PRO A 84 4.27 -8.21 -9.87
CA PRO A 84 3.28 -9.01 -10.58
C PRO A 84 2.65 -10.11 -9.71
N ASP A 85 3.29 -10.45 -8.59
CA ASP A 85 2.82 -11.49 -7.66
C ASP A 85 1.72 -10.97 -6.71
N LEU A 86 1.45 -9.66 -6.71
CA LEU A 86 0.42 -9.04 -5.88
C LEU A 86 -0.80 -8.75 -6.76
N LYS A 87 -1.88 -9.51 -6.51
CA LYS A 87 -3.15 -9.30 -7.19
C LYS A 87 -3.85 -8.09 -6.59
N THR A 88 -4.24 -7.14 -7.45
CA THR A 88 -4.95 -5.90 -7.07
C THR A 88 -6.35 -5.79 -7.63
N LYS A 89 -6.82 -6.81 -8.36
CA LYS A 89 -8.13 -6.78 -9.00
C LYS A 89 -8.89 -8.06 -8.71
N ASN A 90 -9.97 -7.93 -7.96
CA ASN A 90 -10.96 -8.96 -7.72
C ASN A 90 -12.34 -8.31 -7.56
N ASP A 91 -13.29 -8.68 -8.41
CA ASP A 91 -14.63 -8.07 -8.42
C ASP A 91 -15.45 -8.41 -7.16
N HIS A 92 -15.10 -9.51 -6.48
CA HIS A 92 -15.74 -9.93 -5.24
C HIS A 92 -15.03 -9.40 -3.98
N ASP A 93 -13.75 -9.01 -4.08
CA ASP A 93 -12.96 -8.53 -2.94
C ASP A 93 -12.22 -7.24 -3.28
N LYS A 94 -12.82 -6.11 -2.88
CA LYS A 94 -12.28 -4.76 -3.08
C LYS A 94 -11.10 -4.43 -2.17
N LEU A 95 -10.78 -5.29 -1.20
CA LEU A 95 -9.66 -5.11 -0.27
C LEU A 95 -8.44 -5.96 -0.67
N LEU A 96 -8.55 -6.74 -1.75
CA LEU A 96 -7.44 -7.51 -2.28
C LEU A 96 -6.48 -6.62 -3.06
N GLY A 97 -5.37 -6.26 -2.41
CA GLY A 97 -4.21 -5.60 -3.01
C GLY A 97 -4.14 -4.11 -2.78
#